data_AF-A0A0H3Y7M4-F1
#
_entry.id   AF-A0A0H3Y7M4-F1
#
_cell.length_a   1.000
_cell.length_b   1.000
_cell.length_c   1.000
_cell.angle_alpha   90.00
_cell.angle_beta   90.00
_cell.angle_gamma   90.00
#
_symmetry.space_group_name_H-M   'P 1'
#
loop_
_entity.id
_entity.type
_entity.pdbx_description
1 polymer ?
#
loop_
_entity_poly.entity_id
_entity_poly.type
_entity_poly.pdbx_seq_one_letter_code
_entity_poly.pdbx_strand_id
1 'polypeptide(L)'
;MFPNSSDGIDDASIFLEQDKLLEDLLADCPILDGNDNPKKSVKKRPIEAENNSNGSSESKKTAHRFTEKQRRQEMAALYASLRSLLPLEYIKGKRAISDHMHQAVNYINDMKKKIEELKPRREGLRNVVGTADEAESQTSNATDSSPYCVKINVFTDGVEILISSSLNKGCFPLSMVLADLLNRQLDVINCVSSRGDQCYLHKIHIQVQTKSYHI
;
A
#
# COMPACT_ATOMS: atom_id res chain seq x y z
N MET A 1 -5.26 36.59 -7.88
CA MET A 1 -3.92 36.86 -7.34
C MET A 1 -3.58 35.70 -6.42
N PHE A 2 -2.87 34.70 -6.93
CA PHE A 2 -2.50 33.50 -6.18
C PHE A 2 -0.97 33.52 -6.04
N PRO A 3 -0.40 33.22 -4.85
CA PRO A 3 1.03 32.99 -4.77
C PRO A 3 1.33 31.55 -5.20
N ASN A 4 2.21 31.45 -6.19
CA ASN A 4 2.99 30.25 -6.47
C ASN A 4 3.98 30.04 -5.31
N SER A 5 4.11 28.79 -4.83
CA SER A 5 5.37 28.30 -4.28
C SER A 5 5.60 26.88 -4.78
N SER A 6 6.49 26.82 -5.77
CA SER A 6 7.41 25.72 -6.00
C SER A 6 8.22 25.49 -4.72
N ASP A 7 8.34 24.24 -4.30
CA ASP A 7 9.64 23.68 -3.91
C ASP A 7 9.54 22.15 -3.97
N GLY A 8 10.31 21.59 -4.90
CA GLY A 8 10.67 20.19 -4.89
C GLY A 8 11.74 19.98 -3.83
N ILE A 9 11.55 18.94 -3.01
CA ILE A 9 12.63 18.36 -2.23
C ILE A 9 12.54 16.86 -2.45
N ASP A 10 13.42 16.39 -3.32
CA ASP A 10 13.78 14.99 -3.48
C ASP A 10 14.52 14.58 -2.21
N ASP A 11 13.88 13.78 -1.34
CA ASP A 11 14.55 13.26 -0.15
C ASP A 11 14.41 11.74 -0.09
N ALA A 12 15.14 11.09 -1.00
CA ALA A 12 15.44 9.67 -0.92
C ALA A 12 16.18 9.28 0.38
N SER A 13 16.66 10.27 1.15
CA SER A 13 17.32 10.10 2.45
C SER A 13 16.38 9.57 3.54
N ILE A 14 15.08 9.84 3.44
CA ILE A 14 14.10 9.45 4.47
C ILE A 14 13.86 7.93 4.48
N PHE A 15 14.06 7.26 3.34
CA PHE A 15 13.86 5.82 3.22
C PHE A 15 15.00 5.03 3.89
N LEU A 16 16.22 5.54 3.86
CA LEU A 16 17.40 4.87 4.43
C LEU A 16 17.53 5.03 5.94
N GLU A 17 16.94 6.08 6.52
CA GLU A 17 17.04 6.37 7.95
C GLU A 17 16.09 5.48 8.79
N GLN A 18 15.04 4.94 8.15
CA GLN A 18 14.10 4.01 8.76
C GLN A 18 14.68 2.59 8.88
N ASP A 19 15.56 2.21 7.95
CA ASP A 19 16.27 0.92 7.95
C ASP A 19 17.40 0.89 8.97
N LYS A 20 18.09 2.02 9.20
CA LYS A 20 19.15 2.10 10.22
C LYS A 20 18.66 1.91 11.65
N LEU A 21 17.47 2.41 11.98
CA LEU A 21 16.90 2.24 13.33
C LEU A 21 16.43 0.79 13.58
N LEU A 22 16.11 0.06 12.51
CA LEU A 22 15.73 -1.35 12.57
C LEU A 22 16.96 -2.27 12.75
N GLU A 23 18.06 -1.96 12.05
CA GLU A 23 19.37 -2.61 12.20
C GLU A 23 19.94 -2.43 13.62
N ASP A 24 19.89 -1.21 14.19
CA ASP A 24 20.42 -0.92 15.53
C ASP A 24 19.69 -1.68 16.66
N LEU A 25 18.41 -2.03 16.47
CA LEU A 25 17.63 -2.85 17.41
C LEU A 25 17.86 -4.36 17.24
N LEU A 26 18.40 -4.79 16.10
CA LEU A 26 18.71 -6.19 15.78
C LEU A 26 20.19 -6.54 16.06
N ALA A 27 21.08 -5.54 16.08
CA ALA A 27 22.52 -5.70 16.31
C ALA A 27 22.90 -6.27 17.70
N ASP A 28 22.01 -6.21 18.68
CA ASP A 28 22.23 -6.75 20.04
C ASP A 28 21.89 -8.26 20.20
N CYS A 29 21.65 -8.96 19.09
CA CYS A 29 21.42 -10.41 19.11
C CYS A 29 22.69 -11.18 18.74
N PRO A 30 23.33 -11.94 19.65
CA PRO A 30 24.32 -12.91 19.24
C PRO A 30 23.65 -14.04 18.45
N ILE A 31 24.01 -14.15 17.17
CA ILE A 31 23.76 -15.34 16.33
C ILE A 31 24.54 -16.50 16.95
N LEU A 32 23.84 -17.52 17.44
CA LEU A 32 24.46 -18.74 17.94
C LEU A 32 24.48 -19.76 16.80
N ASP A 33 25.49 -19.65 15.93
CA ASP A 33 25.89 -20.74 15.04
C ASP A 33 26.68 -21.79 15.84
N GLY A 34 26.39 -23.05 15.56
CA GLY A 34 26.97 -24.21 16.24
C GLY A 34 28.42 -24.50 15.85
N ASN A 35 29.11 -25.18 16.79
CA ASN A 35 30.30 -26.04 16.66
C ASN A 35 31.51 -25.54 15.83
N ASP A 36 32.62 -25.20 16.51
CA ASP A 36 33.81 -26.06 16.68
C ASP A 36 35.03 -25.25 17.21
N ASN A 37 35.77 -25.85 18.14
CA ASN A 37 37.03 -25.38 18.75
C ASN A 37 38.19 -25.31 17.71
N PRO A 38 39.34 -24.59 17.90
CA PRO A 38 40.11 -24.54 19.15
C PRO A 38 40.96 -23.27 19.51
N LYS A 39 41.23 -23.15 20.83
CA LYS A 39 42.45 -22.65 21.51
C LYS A 39 42.92 -21.18 21.30
N LYS A 40 42.71 -20.35 22.33
CA LYS A 40 43.79 -19.50 22.89
C LYS A 40 43.59 -19.21 24.39
N SER A 41 44.68 -19.31 25.11
CA SER A 41 44.87 -19.50 26.54
C SER A 41 44.68 -18.24 27.41
N VAL A 42 43.88 -18.33 28.48
CA VAL A 42 44.13 -17.60 29.74
C VAL A 42 43.79 -18.49 30.94
N LYS A 43 44.78 -18.71 31.80
CA LYS A 43 44.74 -19.57 33.01
C LYS A 43 43.79 -19.01 34.08
N LYS A 44 42.83 -19.82 34.55
CA LYS A 44 42.29 -19.78 35.93
C LYS A 44 42.05 -21.22 36.44
N ARG A 45 42.31 -21.41 37.74
CA ARG A 45 42.46 -22.68 38.48
C ARG A 45 41.16 -23.52 38.54
N PRO A 46 41.24 -24.85 38.75
CA PRO A 46 40.09 -25.74 38.71
C PRO A 46 39.31 -25.66 40.02
N ILE A 47 37.99 -25.52 39.91
CA ILE A 47 37.06 -25.87 40.99
C ILE A 47 36.35 -27.12 40.52
N GLU A 48 36.47 -28.14 41.35
CA GLU A 48 36.08 -29.52 41.14
C GLU A 48 34.57 -29.62 40.91
N ALA A 49 34.23 -30.55 40.02
CA ALA A 49 32.85 -30.89 39.70
C ALA A 49 32.20 -31.59 40.90
N GLU A 50 31.21 -30.95 41.51
CA GLU A 50 30.21 -31.66 42.30
C GLU A 50 28.89 -31.76 41.54
N ASN A 51 28.39 -32.98 41.52
CA ASN A 51 27.33 -33.48 40.67
C ASN A 51 25.94 -33.12 41.24
N ASN A 52 25.10 -32.60 40.34
CA ASN A 52 23.74 -33.09 40.09
C ASN A 52 22.65 -32.89 41.17
N SER A 53 21.95 -31.75 41.05
CA SER A 53 20.48 -31.65 41.17
C SER A 53 19.92 -30.29 40.69
N ASN A 54 20.80 -29.30 40.46
CA ASN A 54 20.38 -27.92 40.19
C ASN A 54 20.27 -27.53 38.69
N GLY A 55 20.68 -28.40 37.76
CA GLY A 55 20.62 -28.11 36.31
C GLY A 55 19.19 -27.99 35.76
N SER A 56 18.21 -28.65 36.40
CA SER A 56 16.79 -28.58 35.99
C SER A 56 16.15 -27.22 36.29
N SER A 57 16.55 -26.56 37.38
CA SER A 57 15.98 -25.26 37.75
C SER A 57 16.57 -24.12 36.91
N GLU A 58 17.88 -24.13 36.66
CA GLU A 58 18.56 -23.12 35.84
C GLU A 58 18.20 -23.22 34.34
N SER A 59 18.05 -24.43 33.81
CA SER A 59 17.56 -24.63 32.43
C SER A 59 16.13 -24.12 32.25
N LYS A 60 15.23 -24.37 33.21
CA LYS A 60 13.86 -23.82 33.20
C LYS A 60 13.84 -22.30 33.29
N LYS A 61 14.66 -21.70 34.15
CA LYS A 61 14.81 -20.22 34.23
C LYS A 61 15.30 -19.63 32.91
N THR A 62 16.26 -20.29 32.27
CA THR A 62 16.81 -19.85 30.99
C THR A 62 15.78 -19.94 29.86
N ALA A 63 15.03 -21.05 29.80
CA ALA A 63 13.93 -21.22 28.84
C ALA A 63 12.84 -20.17 29.04
N HIS A 64 12.42 -19.92 30.28
CA HIS A 64 11.45 -18.87 30.60
C HIS A 64 11.95 -17.48 30.18
N ARG A 65 13.21 -17.16 30.46
CA ARG A 65 13.84 -15.90 30.03
C ARG A 65 13.84 -15.76 28.51
N PHE A 66 14.11 -16.83 27.78
CA PHE A 66 14.07 -16.84 26.31
C PHE A 66 12.65 -16.59 25.80
N THR A 67 11.66 -17.31 26.32
CA THR A 67 10.24 -17.14 25.93
C THR A 67 9.75 -15.71 26.18
N GLU A 68 10.03 -15.13 27.36
CA GLU A 68 9.64 -13.75 27.64
C GLU A 68 10.40 -12.73 26.78
N LYS A 69 11.67 -13.00 26.45
CA LYS A 69 12.43 -12.16 25.52
C LYS A 69 11.78 -12.19 24.13
N GLN A 70 11.46 -13.36 23.61
CA GLN A 70 10.77 -13.52 22.33
C GLN A 70 9.42 -12.77 22.34
N ARG A 71 8.62 -12.94 23.39
CA ARG A 71 7.34 -12.22 23.54
C ARG A 71 7.51 -10.70 23.44
N ARG A 72 8.59 -10.15 24.04
CA ARG A 72 8.88 -8.70 23.96
C ARG A 72 9.38 -8.27 22.58
N GLN A 73 10.16 -9.10 21.91
CA GLN A 73 10.61 -8.85 20.54
C GLN A 73 9.42 -8.80 19.58
N GLU A 74 8.49 -9.76 19.69
CA GLU A 74 7.25 -9.77 18.92
C GLU A 74 6.41 -8.51 19.17
N MET A 75 6.24 -8.10 20.44
CA MET A 75 5.53 -6.86 20.76
C MET A 75 6.23 -5.61 20.19
N ALA A 76 7.56 -5.53 20.28
CA ALA A 76 8.32 -4.42 19.71
C ALA A 76 8.14 -4.34 18.18
N ALA A 77 8.16 -5.47 17.50
CA ALA A 77 7.91 -5.55 16.06
C ALA A 77 6.50 -5.05 15.69
N LEU A 78 5.47 -5.44 16.46
CA LEU A 78 4.11 -4.95 16.25
C LEU A 78 3.99 -3.43 16.45
N TYR A 79 4.64 -2.87 17.48
CA TYR A 79 4.63 -1.42 17.69
C TYR A 79 5.38 -0.66 16.58
N ALA A 80 6.49 -1.21 16.07
CA ALA A 80 7.19 -0.64 14.93
C ALA A 80 6.31 -0.64 13.67
N SER A 81 5.62 -1.75 13.39
CA SER A 81 4.67 -1.86 12.28
C SER A 81 3.48 -0.91 12.44
N LEU A 82 2.94 -0.75 13.65
CA LEU A 82 1.89 0.24 13.91
C LEU A 82 2.39 1.65 13.56
N ARG A 83 3.59 2.02 14.03
CA ARG A 83 4.18 3.35 13.78
C ARG A 83 4.41 3.60 12.29
N SER A 84 4.81 2.60 11.50
CA SER A 84 5.06 2.76 10.07
C SER A 84 3.79 2.94 9.24
N LEU A 85 2.63 2.49 9.73
CA LEU A 85 1.34 2.65 9.04
C LEU A 85 0.70 4.03 9.30
N LEU A 86 1.22 4.80 10.25
CA LEU A 86 0.68 6.11 10.59
C LEU A 86 1.31 7.21 9.73
N PRO A 87 0.51 8.18 9.24
CA PRO A 87 1.06 9.35 8.56
C PRO A 87 2.00 10.16 9.47
N LEU A 88 2.96 10.83 8.85
CA LEU A 88 4.01 11.58 9.56
C LEU A 88 3.43 12.62 10.53
N GLU A 89 2.30 13.24 10.20
CA GLU A 89 1.62 14.24 11.02
C GLU A 89 1.22 13.67 12.40
N TYR A 90 0.87 12.38 12.43
CA TYR A 90 0.41 11.70 13.64
C TYR A 90 1.57 11.19 14.50
N ILE A 91 2.77 11.00 13.92
CA ILE A 91 3.93 10.42 14.62
C ILE A 91 5.08 11.39 14.86
N LYS A 92 5.09 12.53 14.17
CA LYS A 92 6.15 13.55 14.30
C LYS A 92 6.24 14.06 15.73
N GLY A 93 7.46 14.07 16.27
CA GLY A 93 7.75 14.51 17.64
C GLY A 93 7.30 13.56 18.75
N LYS A 94 6.55 12.50 18.44
CA LYS A 94 6.05 11.54 19.42
C LYS A 94 6.97 10.33 19.47
N ARG A 95 7.57 10.06 20.62
CA ARG A 95 8.53 8.96 20.82
C ARG A 95 7.98 7.80 21.64
N ALA A 96 6.96 8.03 22.48
CA ALA A 96 6.39 6.97 23.32
C ALA A 96 5.41 6.07 22.55
N ILE A 97 5.43 4.78 22.87
CA ILE A 97 4.50 3.78 22.30
C ILE A 97 3.04 4.15 22.61
N SER A 98 2.76 4.63 23.83
CA SER A 98 1.43 5.10 24.24
C SER A 98 0.91 6.21 23.34
N ASP A 99 1.77 7.15 22.97
CA ASP A 99 1.42 8.24 22.07
C ASP A 99 1.08 7.70 20.69
N HIS A 100 1.88 6.76 20.16
CA HIS A 100 1.59 6.15 18.85
C HIS A 100 0.28 5.38 18.86
N MET A 101 -0.01 4.63 19.93
CA MET A 101 -1.30 3.95 20.08
C MET A 101 -2.47 4.93 20.10
N HIS A 102 -2.36 6.03 20.88
CA HIS A 102 -3.41 7.04 20.94
C HIS A 102 -3.61 7.72 19.58
N GLN A 103 -2.53 8.04 18.89
CA GLN A 103 -2.59 8.67 17.56
C GLN A 103 -3.12 7.74 16.49
N ALA A 104 -2.90 6.43 16.59
CA ALA A 104 -3.52 5.44 15.73
C ALA A 104 -5.05 5.47 15.84
N VAL A 105 -5.59 5.61 17.06
CA VAL A 105 -7.03 5.76 17.26
C VAL A 105 -7.56 7.03 16.60
N ASN A 106 -6.85 8.15 16.75
CA ASN A 106 -7.23 9.42 16.12
C ASN A 106 -7.24 9.29 14.59
N TYR A 107 -6.18 8.71 14.02
CA TYR A 107 -6.10 8.47 12.57
C TYR A 107 -7.25 7.59 12.06
N ILE A 108 -7.57 6.51 12.77
CA ILE A 108 -8.72 5.65 12.43
C ILE A 108 -10.03 6.46 12.41
N ASN A 109 -10.24 7.33 13.40
CA ASN A 109 -11.46 8.15 13.48
C ASN A 109 -11.52 9.18 12.34
N ASP A 110 -10.41 9.84 12.03
CA ASP A 110 -10.35 10.80 10.94
C ASP A 110 -10.56 10.13 9.58
N MET A 111 -10.01 8.93 9.36
CA MET A 111 -10.28 8.15 8.16
C MET A 111 -11.74 7.72 8.05
N LYS A 112 -12.36 7.29 9.16
CA LYS A 112 -13.80 6.97 9.19
C LYS A 112 -14.64 8.20 8.81
N LYS A 113 -14.34 9.36 9.39
CA LYS A 113 -15.04 10.62 9.07
C LYS A 113 -14.89 10.99 7.60
N LYS A 114 -13.67 10.91 7.05
CA LYS A 114 -13.39 11.17 5.64
C LYS A 114 -14.18 10.23 4.72
N ILE A 115 -14.33 8.97 5.10
CA ILE A 115 -15.18 8.01 4.36
C ILE A 115 -16.64 8.47 4.38
N GLU A 116 -17.20 8.82 5.55
CA GLU A 116 -18.59 9.32 5.65
C GLU A 116 -18.82 10.60 4.84
N GLU A 117 -17.87 11.53 4.82
CA GLU A 117 -17.95 12.76 4.03
C GLU A 117 -17.91 12.51 2.51
N LEU A 118 -17.14 11.51 2.07
CA LEU A 118 -17.03 11.15 0.65
C LEU A 118 -18.18 10.27 0.15
N LYS A 119 -18.89 9.57 1.05
CA LYS A 119 -20.08 8.76 0.70
C LYS A 119 -21.14 9.55 -0.08
N PRO A 120 -21.70 10.68 0.41
CA PRO A 120 -22.79 11.37 -0.29
C PRO A 120 -22.38 11.87 -1.68
N ARG A 121 -21.11 12.28 -1.86
CA ARG A 121 -20.60 12.64 -3.18
C ARG A 121 -20.64 11.45 -4.14
N ARG A 122 -20.20 10.27 -3.68
CA ARG A 122 -20.26 9.04 -4.47
C ARG A 122 -21.71 8.65 -4.79
N GLU A 123 -22.61 8.76 -3.82
CA GLU A 123 -24.02 8.45 -4.01
C GLU A 123 -24.72 9.44 -4.94
N GLY A 124 -24.41 10.73 -4.84
CA GLY A 124 -24.91 11.74 -5.76
C GLY A 124 -24.50 11.45 -7.21
N LEU A 125 -23.23 11.09 -7.44
CA LEU A 125 -22.77 10.69 -8.77
C LEU A 125 -23.42 9.38 -9.25
N ARG A 126 -23.65 8.41 -8.35
CA ARG A 126 -24.35 7.16 -8.68
C ARG A 126 -25.81 7.40 -9.05
N ASN A 127 -26.50 8.26 -8.31
CA ASN A 127 -27.91 8.59 -8.54
C ASN A 127 -28.09 9.38 -9.84
N VAL A 128 -27.18 10.30 -10.18
CA VAL A 128 -27.21 11.01 -11.48
C VAL A 128 -27.06 10.05 -12.67
N VAL A 129 -26.32 8.94 -12.50
CA VAL A 129 -26.23 7.89 -13.53
C VAL A 129 -27.49 7.03 -13.56
N GLY A 130 -28.18 6.83 -12.43
CA GLY A 130 -29.43 6.06 -12.36
C GLY A 130 -30.72 6.84 -12.69
N THR A 131 -30.76 8.17 -12.52
CA THR A 131 -31.95 8.99 -12.82
C THR A 131 -32.01 9.47 -14.27
N ALA A 132 -30.98 9.21 -15.08
CA ALA A 132 -31.09 9.37 -16.53
C ALA A 132 -32.13 8.40 -17.15
N ASP A 133 -32.49 7.32 -16.46
CA ASP A 133 -33.44 6.30 -16.95
C ASP A 133 -34.91 6.56 -16.56
N GLU A 134 -35.23 7.49 -15.65
CA GLU A 134 -36.62 7.72 -15.18
C GLU A 134 -37.23 9.08 -15.58
N ALA A 135 -36.48 9.94 -16.28
CA ALA A 135 -36.97 11.24 -16.76
C ALA A 135 -37.29 11.30 -18.27
N GLU A 136 -37.43 10.16 -18.95
CA GLU A 136 -38.02 10.12 -20.30
C GLU A 136 -39.53 9.83 -20.22
N SER A 137 -40.29 10.83 -19.79
CA SER A 137 -41.65 10.98 -20.30
C SER A 137 -41.79 12.38 -20.88
N GLN A 138 -41.90 12.38 -22.22
CA GLN A 138 -42.39 13.48 -23.05
C GLN A 138 -41.43 14.66 -23.23
N THR A 139 -40.50 14.54 -24.17
CA THR A 139 -40.40 15.51 -25.28
C THR A 139 -39.58 14.92 -26.42
N SER A 140 -40.10 15.14 -27.62
CA SER A 140 -39.66 14.67 -28.93
C SER A 140 -38.25 15.09 -29.37
N ASN A 141 -37.63 14.19 -30.15
CA ASN A 141 -36.64 14.39 -31.22
C ASN A 141 -35.13 14.36 -30.90
N ALA A 142 -34.47 13.43 -31.60
CA ALA A 142 -33.03 13.39 -31.98
C ALA A 142 -32.06 13.01 -30.84
N THR A 143 -31.14 12.04 -30.91
CA THR A 143 -30.43 11.33 -31.99
C THR A 143 -29.86 10.01 -31.44
N ASP A 144 -29.66 9.00 -32.30
CA ASP A 144 -28.98 7.72 -32.04
C ASP A 144 -27.95 7.73 -30.89
N SER A 145 -28.32 7.24 -29.71
CA SER A 145 -27.34 7.01 -28.64
C SER A 145 -26.60 5.69 -28.90
N SER A 146 -25.33 5.81 -29.28
CA SER A 146 -24.41 4.67 -29.36
C SER A 146 -24.48 3.87 -28.05
N PRO A 147 -24.52 2.52 -28.10
CA PRO A 147 -24.55 1.68 -26.89
C PRO A 147 -23.27 1.81 -26.04
N TYR A 148 -22.26 2.50 -26.57
CA TYR A 148 -20.95 2.70 -25.97
C TYR A 148 -20.62 4.20 -25.91
N CYS A 149 -20.06 4.63 -24.78
CA CYS A 149 -19.48 5.95 -24.60
C CYS A 149 -17.98 5.78 -24.30
N VAL A 150 -17.15 6.56 -24.99
CA VAL A 150 -15.69 6.53 -24.88
C VAL A 150 -15.20 7.90 -24.45
N LYS A 151 -14.39 7.95 -23.40
CA LYS A 151 -13.68 9.14 -22.92
C LYS A 151 -12.18 8.88 -22.95
N ILE A 152 -11.41 9.87 -23.35
CA ILE A 152 -9.95 9.79 -23.43
C ILE A 152 -9.39 10.87 -22.50
N ASN A 153 -8.56 10.43 -21.55
CA ASN A 153 -7.80 11.30 -20.66
C ASN A 153 -6.33 11.21 -21.04
N VAL A 154 -5.67 12.36 -21.22
CA VAL A 154 -4.24 12.43 -21.56
C VAL A 154 -3.47 12.84 -20.31
N PHE A 155 -2.37 12.14 -20.05
CA PHE A 155 -1.43 12.40 -18.95
C PHE A 155 -0.04 12.67 -19.49
N THR A 156 0.88 13.11 -18.62
CA THR A 156 2.27 13.42 -19.00
C THR A 156 3.05 12.21 -19.51
N ASP A 157 2.71 11.00 -19.06
CA ASP A 157 3.39 9.74 -19.42
C ASP A 157 2.53 8.80 -20.29
N GLY A 158 1.32 9.22 -20.69
CA GLY A 158 0.44 8.31 -21.40
C GLY A 158 -0.98 8.77 -21.66
N VAL A 159 -1.80 7.82 -22.10
CA VAL A 159 -3.22 8.02 -22.43
C VAL A 159 -4.06 6.97 -21.69
N GLU A 160 -5.16 7.40 -21.10
CA GLU A 160 -6.18 6.55 -20.49
C GLU A 160 -7.46 6.61 -21.31
N ILE A 161 -7.92 5.44 -21.76
CA ILE A 161 -9.18 5.28 -22.47
C ILE A 161 -10.18 4.67 -21.50
N LEU A 162 -11.28 5.37 -21.27
CA LEU A 162 -12.40 4.93 -20.45
C LEU A 162 -13.59 4.64 -21.36
N ILE A 163 -14.07 3.40 -21.32
CA ILE A 163 -15.16 2.93 -22.16
C ILE A 163 -16.28 2.44 -21.26
N SER A 164 -17.48 2.99 -21.43
CA SER A 164 -18.68 2.54 -20.74
C SER A 164 -19.69 1.95 -21.72
N SER A 165 -20.18 0.75 -21.43
CA SER A 165 -21.17 0.03 -22.21
C SER A 165 -22.42 -0.23 -21.38
N SER A 166 -23.61 0.03 -21.94
CA SER A 166 -24.88 -0.39 -21.30
C SER A 166 -24.98 -1.92 -21.29
N LEU A 167 -25.43 -2.52 -20.18
CA LEU A 167 -25.58 -3.97 -20.05
C LEU A 167 -26.66 -4.54 -21.01
N ASN A 168 -27.59 -3.69 -21.43
CA ASN A 168 -28.84 -4.06 -22.11
C ASN A 168 -28.64 -4.31 -23.62
N LYS A 169 -27.52 -3.86 -24.19
CA LYS A 169 -27.28 -3.81 -25.65
C LYS A 169 -26.15 -4.73 -26.13
N GLY A 170 -25.76 -5.72 -25.31
CA GLY A 170 -24.71 -6.71 -25.63
C GLY A 170 -23.36 -6.41 -24.99
N CYS A 171 -22.42 -7.35 -25.11
CA CYS A 171 -21.06 -7.20 -24.58
C CYS A 171 -20.22 -6.30 -25.49
N PHE A 172 -19.52 -5.33 -24.89
CA PHE A 172 -18.53 -4.52 -25.59
C PHE A 172 -17.37 -5.39 -26.09
N PRO A 173 -16.98 -5.32 -27.38
CA PRO A 173 -15.92 -6.16 -27.94
C PRO A 173 -14.52 -5.63 -27.56
N LEU A 174 -14.20 -5.67 -26.27
CA LEU A 174 -12.92 -5.19 -25.73
C LEU A 174 -11.73 -5.88 -26.40
N SER A 175 -11.85 -7.16 -26.74
CA SER A 175 -10.81 -7.91 -27.44
C SER A 175 -10.44 -7.30 -28.80
N MET A 176 -11.42 -6.80 -29.57
CA MET A 176 -11.15 -6.14 -30.85
C MET A 176 -10.42 -4.81 -30.64
N VAL A 177 -10.82 -4.03 -29.62
CA VAL A 177 -10.14 -2.78 -29.28
C VAL A 177 -8.70 -3.02 -28.88
N LEU A 178 -8.44 -4.00 -28.02
CA LEU A 178 -7.07 -4.35 -27.62
C LEU A 178 -6.24 -4.83 -28.81
N ALA A 179 -6.81 -5.66 -29.70
CA ALA A 179 -6.14 -6.08 -30.91
C ALA A 179 -5.79 -4.88 -31.83
N ASP A 180 -6.70 -3.93 -32.00
CA ASP A 180 -6.46 -2.72 -32.80
C ASP A 180 -5.38 -1.82 -32.19
N LEU A 181 -5.34 -1.70 -30.85
CA LEU A 181 -4.29 -0.94 -30.16
C LEU A 181 -2.92 -1.58 -30.35
N LEU A 182 -2.84 -2.91 -30.26
CA LEU A 182 -1.62 -3.68 -30.53
C LEU A 182 -1.17 -3.54 -31.99
N ASN A 183 -2.09 -3.63 -32.95
CA ASN A 183 -1.80 -3.44 -34.37
C ASN A 183 -1.24 -2.05 -34.68
N ARG A 184 -1.65 -1.03 -33.90
CA ARG A 184 -1.15 0.34 -33.98
C ARG A 184 0.16 0.57 -33.22
N GLN A 185 0.77 -0.48 -32.66
CA GLN A 185 1.99 -0.41 -31.86
C GLN A 185 1.87 0.51 -30.64
N LEU A 186 0.67 0.59 -30.05
CA LEU A 186 0.44 1.30 -28.79
C LEU A 186 0.72 0.37 -27.61
N ASP A 187 1.50 0.86 -26.65
CA ASP A 187 1.97 0.08 -25.51
C ASP A 187 0.91 0.09 -24.40
N VAL A 188 0.06 -0.94 -24.35
CA VAL A 188 -1.00 -1.08 -23.35
C VAL A 188 -0.41 -1.68 -22.08
N ILE A 189 -0.22 -0.85 -21.06
CA ILE A 189 0.38 -1.24 -19.78
C ILE A 189 -0.62 -1.85 -18.79
N ASN A 190 -1.89 -1.45 -18.89
CA ASN A 190 -2.92 -1.91 -17.96
C ASN A 190 -4.29 -1.88 -18.62
N CYS A 191 -5.10 -2.90 -18.35
CA CYS A 191 -6.48 -2.98 -18.79
C CYS A 191 -7.33 -3.58 -17.68
N VAL A 192 -8.26 -2.78 -17.14
CA VAL A 192 -9.15 -3.19 -16.06
C VAL A 192 -10.59 -3.11 -16.54
N SER A 193 -11.34 -4.18 -16.32
CA SER A 193 -12.78 -4.22 -16.59
C SER A 193 -13.54 -4.42 -15.30
N SER A 194 -14.49 -3.53 -15.02
CA SER A 194 -15.37 -3.64 -13.88
C SER A 194 -16.82 -3.65 -14.33
N ARG A 195 -17.63 -4.49 -13.69
CA ARG A 195 -19.08 -4.51 -13.88
C ARG A 195 -19.73 -3.64 -12.81
N GLY A 196 -20.42 -2.60 -13.24
CA GLY A 196 -21.37 -1.85 -12.42
C GLY A 196 -22.77 -2.45 -12.52
N ASP A 197 -23.72 -1.86 -11.81
CA ASP A 197 -25.09 -2.38 -11.70
C ASP A 197 -25.81 -2.44 -13.06
N GLN A 198 -25.56 -1.46 -13.94
CA GLN A 198 -26.23 -1.33 -15.24
C GLN A 198 -25.25 -1.16 -16.43
N CYS A 199 -23.95 -1.09 -16.17
CA CYS A 199 -22.94 -0.88 -17.21
C CYS A 199 -21.65 -1.65 -16.97
N TYR A 200 -20.94 -1.96 -18.05
CA TYR A 200 -19.54 -2.37 -18.01
C TYR A 200 -18.67 -1.14 -18.19
N LEU A 201 -17.62 -1.03 -17.37
CA LEU A 201 -16.60 0.00 -17.47
C LEU A 201 -15.26 -0.67 -17.78
N HIS A 202 -14.65 -0.28 -18.89
CA HIS A 202 -13.31 -0.71 -19.27
C HIS A 202 -12.38 0.48 -19.20
N LYS A 203 -11.23 0.27 -18.56
CA LYS A 203 -10.19 1.26 -18.37
C LYS A 203 -8.91 0.73 -18.97
N ILE A 204 -8.40 1.40 -19.99
CA ILE A 204 -7.18 1.00 -20.70
C ILE A 204 -6.14 2.11 -20.50
N HIS A 205 -4.95 1.74 -20.06
CA HIS A 205 -3.80 2.63 -19.92
C HIS A 205 -2.78 2.31 -20.98
N ILE A 206 -2.36 3.36 -21.69
CA ILE A 206 -1.38 3.31 -22.77
C ILE A 206 -0.22 4.20 -22.36
N GLN A 207 0.99 3.66 -22.38
CA GLN A 207 2.19 4.45 -22.18
C GLN A 207 2.66 5.05 -23.50
N VAL A 208 3.07 6.32 -23.48
CA VAL A 208 3.68 6.97 -24.65
C VAL A 208 5.19 6.96 -24.47
N GLN A 209 5.87 6.06 -25.18
CA GLN A 209 7.33 6.05 -25.19
C GLN A 209 7.85 7.32 -25.88
N THR A 210 8.34 8.28 -25.10
CA THR A 210 9.18 9.35 -25.62
C THR A 210 10.53 8.75 -25.94
N LYS A 211 10.73 8.36 -27.21
CA LYS A 211 12.07 8.06 -27.71
C LYS A 211 12.87 9.34 -27.70
N SER A 212 13.70 9.52 -26.68
CA SER A 212 14.70 10.58 -26.64
C SER A 212 15.68 10.36 -27.79
N TYR A 213 15.55 11.15 -28.86
CA TYR A 213 16.59 11.27 -29.87
C TYR A 213 17.77 11.99 -29.23
N HIS A 214 18.81 11.25 -28.87
CA HIS A 214 20.14 11.82 -28.69
C HIS A 214 20.69 12.16 -30.08
N ILE A 215 20.81 13.46 -30.35
CA ILE A 215 21.65 14.01 -31.42
C ILE A 215 23.09 14.07 -30.91
#